data_AF-A0A673A382-F1
#
_entry.id   AF-A0A673A382-F1
#
_cell.length_a   1.000
_cell.length_b   1.000
_cell.length_c   1.000
_cell.angle_alpha   90.00
_cell.angle_beta   90.00
_cell.angle_gamma   90.00
#
_symmetry.space_group_name_H-M   'P 1'
#
loop_
_entity.id
_entity.type
_entity.pdbx_description
1 polymer ?
#
loop_
_entity_poly.entity_id
_entity_poly.type
_entity_poly.pdbx_seq_one_letter_code
_entity_poly.pdbx_strand_id
1 'polypeptide(L)'
;LKFSSLCSVFFSFPAVPVLCLDRVCLLQVDEGPCRGEIERYYYNTITQKCEIFYYGGCQGNANNFKSYQECQKTCFRIPKIPQICRFPKEEGPCRALFRRYFFNMTTMQCESFTYGGCQGNSNRFQDLTSCTEYCSPRKTVPVLCLDRLDKGRCSASIPRYYYNKVTKMCEEFIYSGCGGSSNNFVSRQSCMDVCVKGPKKLTVQGKVRRMRRNKHKHITFLRV
;
A
#
# COMPACT_ATOMS: atom_id res chain seq x y z
N LEU A 1 8.60 12.82 -44.96
CA LEU A 1 7.16 12.63 -45.30
C LEU A 1 6.44 12.31 -43.98
N LYS A 2 6.02 13.34 -43.22
CA LYS A 2 4.62 13.82 -43.08
C LYS A 2 3.61 12.67 -42.92
N PHE A 3 3.10 12.39 -41.71
CA PHE A 3 2.06 13.06 -40.89
C PHE A 3 0.65 12.47 -41.11
N SER A 4 -0.13 12.50 -40.02
CA SER A 4 -1.60 12.36 -39.89
C SER A 4 -2.15 10.94 -39.75
N SER A 5 -3.20 10.66 -38.98
CA SER A 5 -3.96 11.33 -37.92
C SER A 5 -5.12 10.36 -37.62
N LEU A 6 -5.51 10.17 -36.35
CA LEU A 6 -6.88 10.39 -35.87
C LEU A 6 -7.05 9.81 -34.46
N CYS A 7 -7.18 10.75 -33.52
CA CYS A 7 -7.76 10.55 -32.20
C CYS A 7 -9.25 10.91 -32.32
N SER A 8 -10.17 10.05 -31.86
CA SER A 8 -11.55 10.40 -31.46
C SER A 8 -12.34 9.14 -31.07
N VAL A 9 -13.23 9.07 -30.08
CA VAL A 9 -13.56 9.85 -28.88
C VAL A 9 -14.48 8.95 -28.01
N PHE A 10 -14.34 9.04 -26.67
CA PHE A 10 -15.24 8.68 -25.55
C PHE A 10 -16.04 7.35 -25.52
N PHE A 11 -15.63 6.46 -24.61
CA PHE A 11 -16.57 5.89 -23.62
C PHE A 11 -15.98 6.05 -22.21
N SER A 12 -16.79 6.68 -21.37
CA SER A 12 -16.60 6.95 -19.95
C SER A 12 -16.47 5.65 -19.14
N PHE A 13 -15.23 5.29 -18.81
CA PHE A 13 -14.91 4.38 -17.73
C PHE A 13 -13.96 5.09 -16.76
N PRO A 14 -14.16 5.03 -15.43
CA PRO A 14 -13.21 5.58 -14.49
C PRO A 14 -11.97 4.68 -14.50
N ALA A 15 -11.01 5.00 -15.34
CA ALA A 15 -9.71 4.37 -15.36
C ALA A 15 -8.82 5.04 -14.31
N VAL A 16 -8.74 4.48 -13.10
CA VAL A 16 -7.45 4.20 -12.45
C VAL A 16 -7.66 3.07 -11.43
N PRO A 17 -6.96 1.93 -11.53
CA PRO A 17 -6.95 0.97 -10.44
C PRO A 17 -6.20 1.60 -9.26
N VAL A 18 -6.84 1.54 -8.09
CA VAL A 18 -6.48 2.17 -6.80
C VAL A 18 -5.15 1.65 -6.18
N LEU A 19 -4.26 1.11 -7.00
CA LEU A 19 -2.96 0.53 -6.61
C LEU A 19 -1.75 1.34 -7.11
N CYS A 20 -1.94 2.44 -7.85
CA CYS A 20 -0.85 3.30 -8.32
C CYS A 20 -0.64 4.58 -7.49
N LEU A 21 -1.59 4.99 -6.63
CA LEU A 21 -1.55 6.32 -6.02
C LEU A 21 -0.41 6.49 -4.99
N ASP A 22 -0.09 5.44 -4.22
CA ASP A 22 0.96 5.52 -3.20
C ASP A 22 2.37 5.68 -3.80
N ARG A 23 2.60 5.19 -5.03
CA ARG A 23 3.92 5.30 -5.69
C ARG A 23 4.22 6.70 -6.20
N VAL A 24 3.19 7.48 -6.51
CA VAL A 24 3.36 8.88 -6.95
C VAL A 24 4.15 9.67 -5.92
N CYS A 25 3.78 9.52 -4.65
CA CYS A 25 4.39 10.19 -3.52
C CYS A 25 5.84 9.74 -3.22
N LEU A 26 6.33 8.67 -3.87
CA LEU A 26 7.68 8.14 -3.71
C LEU A 26 8.63 8.55 -4.84
N LEU A 27 8.11 9.27 -5.85
CA LEU A 27 8.94 9.87 -6.89
C LEU A 27 9.72 11.05 -6.32
N GLN A 28 10.94 11.26 -6.81
CA GLN A 28 11.71 12.46 -6.48
C GLN A 28 11.03 13.69 -7.08
N VAL A 29 11.29 14.86 -6.51
CA VAL A 29 10.83 16.12 -7.09
C VAL A 29 11.45 16.32 -8.47
N ASP A 30 10.69 16.88 -9.40
CA ASP A 30 11.14 17.17 -10.77
C ASP A 30 10.56 18.52 -11.21
N GLU A 31 11.44 19.52 -11.30
CA GLU A 31 11.11 20.89 -11.68
C GLU A 31 10.81 21.00 -13.18
N GLY A 32 11.30 20.05 -13.99
CA GLY A 32 11.24 20.10 -15.44
C GLY A 32 12.20 21.15 -16.04
N PRO A 33 12.30 21.23 -17.38
CA PRO A 33 13.28 22.07 -18.07
C PRO A 33 12.81 23.52 -18.29
N CYS A 34 11.54 23.82 -18.04
CA CYS A 34 11.00 25.17 -18.20
C CYS A 34 11.40 26.09 -17.03
N ARG A 35 11.41 27.41 -17.25
CA ARG A 35 11.92 28.41 -16.29
C ARG A 35 10.82 29.17 -15.54
N GLY A 36 9.62 28.61 -15.47
CA GLY A 36 8.56 29.17 -14.63
C GLY A 36 8.86 28.97 -13.14
N GLU A 37 8.31 29.82 -12.30
CA GLU A 37 8.42 29.72 -10.85
C GLU A 37 7.03 29.46 -10.26
N ILE A 38 6.51 28.26 -10.52
CA ILE A 38 5.15 27.90 -10.13
C ILE A 38 5.19 27.17 -8.80
N GLU A 39 4.67 27.80 -7.74
CA GLU A 39 4.53 27.15 -6.43
C GLU A 39 3.66 25.89 -6.56
N ARG A 40 4.22 24.75 -6.14
CA ARG A 40 3.55 23.45 -6.10
C ARG A 40 3.93 22.73 -4.81
N TYR A 41 3.19 21.67 -4.51
CA TYR A 41 3.45 20.82 -3.35
C TYR A 41 3.94 19.45 -3.83
N TYR A 42 4.88 18.86 -3.11
CA TYR A 42 5.32 17.48 -3.32
C TYR A 42 5.44 16.76 -1.98
N TYR A 43 5.38 15.44 -2.00
CA TYR A 43 5.67 14.65 -0.81
C TYR A 43 7.17 14.42 -0.70
N ASN A 44 7.78 14.99 0.34
CA ASN A 44 9.17 14.77 0.67
C ASN A 44 9.31 13.47 1.48
N THR A 45 9.98 12.48 0.90
CA THR A 45 10.18 11.16 1.53
C THR A 45 11.15 11.18 2.71
N ILE A 46 12.05 12.17 2.77
CA ILE A 46 13.00 12.37 3.88
C ILE A 46 12.24 12.91 5.10
N THR A 47 11.49 14.00 4.95
CA THR A 47 10.74 14.59 6.08
C THR A 47 9.42 13.87 6.35
N GLN A 48 8.92 13.08 5.38
CA GLN A 48 7.58 12.46 5.34
C GLN A 48 6.45 13.48 5.50
N LYS A 49 6.58 14.60 4.82
CA LYS A 49 5.64 15.73 4.81
C LYS A 49 5.41 16.21 3.38
N CYS A 50 4.27 16.86 3.17
CA CYS A 50 4.02 17.64 1.98
C CYS A 50 4.72 18.99 2.13
N GLU A 51 5.56 19.34 1.17
CA GLU A 51 6.39 20.55 1.19
C GLU A 51 6.26 21.29 -0.14
N ILE A 52 6.62 22.57 -0.12
CA ILE A 52 6.59 23.41 -1.31
C ILE A 52 7.82 23.14 -2.17
N PHE A 53 7.66 23.19 -3.48
CA PHE A 53 8.74 23.31 -4.46
C PHE A 53 8.30 24.19 -5.63
N TYR A 54 9.25 24.64 -6.44
CA TYR A 54 8.98 25.49 -7.60
C TYR A 54 9.04 24.66 -8.89
N TYR A 55 7.89 24.52 -9.55
CA TYR A 55 7.78 23.80 -10.81
C TYR A 55 8.01 24.74 -12.00
N GLY A 56 8.88 24.31 -12.92
CA GLY A 56 9.27 25.03 -14.13
C GLY A 56 8.12 25.31 -15.11
N GLY A 57 7.00 24.59 -14.99
CA GLY A 57 5.80 24.80 -15.81
C GLY A 57 5.64 23.84 -16.99
N CYS A 58 6.59 22.93 -17.22
CA CYS A 58 6.45 21.86 -18.20
C CYS A 58 7.20 20.58 -17.79
N GLN A 59 6.79 19.43 -18.34
CA GLN A 59 7.30 18.10 -17.96
C GLN A 59 7.14 17.84 -16.46
N GLY A 60 8.15 17.34 -15.77
CA GLY A 60 8.04 16.92 -14.38
C GLY A 60 7.45 15.53 -14.23
N ASN A 61 7.05 15.20 -12.99
CA ASN A 61 6.39 13.95 -12.67
C ASN A 61 5.15 14.15 -11.79
N ALA A 62 4.51 13.06 -11.41
CA ALA A 62 3.23 13.07 -10.71
C ALA A 62 3.32 13.50 -9.23
N ASN A 63 4.51 13.53 -8.60
CA ASN A 63 4.70 14.08 -7.25
C ASN A 63 4.68 15.61 -7.28
N ASN A 64 3.59 16.17 -7.81
CA ASN A 64 3.40 17.58 -8.11
C ASN A 64 1.91 17.91 -7.94
N PHE A 65 1.56 18.47 -6.80
CA PHE A 65 0.21 18.76 -6.38
C PHE A 65 -0.04 20.27 -6.37
N LYS A 66 -1.26 20.69 -6.68
CA LYS A 66 -1.62 22.12 -6.73
C LYS A 66 -1.85 22.71 -5.34
N SER A 67 -2.09 21.86 -4.34
CA SER A 67 -2.32 22.29 -2.96
C SER A 67 -1.75 21.31 -1.95
N TYR A 68 -1.45 21.82 -0.75
CA TYR A 68 -1.05 21.00 0.39
C TYR A 68 -2.07 19.91 0.72
N GLN A 69 -3.37 20.23 0.68
CA GLN A 69 -4.46 19.30 0.98
C GLN A 69 -4.53 18.13 -0.02
N GLU A 70 -4.32 18.43 -1.31
CA GLU A 70 -4.26 17.41 -2.37
C GLU A 70 -3.09 16.45 -2.15
N CYS A 71 -1.90 16.99 -1.86
CA CYS A 71 -0.73 16.18 -1.50
C CYS A 71 -1.01 15.30 -0.28
N GLN A 72 -1.54 15.87 0.80
CA GLN A 72 -1.84 15.11 2.02
C GLN A 72 -2.84 14.00 1.77
N LYS A 73 -3.97 14.30 1.11
CA LYS A 73 -5.01 13.31 0.80
C LYS A 73 -4.50 12.20 -0.13
N THR A 74 -3.51 12.49 -0.96
CA THR A 74 -2.88 11.48 -1.83
C THR A 74 -1.89 10.63 -1.06
N CYS A 75 -1.05 11.24 -0.22
CA CYS A 75 0.13 10.60 0.36
C CYS A 75 -0.01 10.16 1.83
N PHE A 76 -1.16 10.39 2.48
CA PHE A 76 -1.35 10.07 3.91
C PHE A 76 -1.17 8.58 4.26
N ARG A 77 -1.29 7.68 3.27
CA ARG A 77 -1.15 6.23 3.47
C ARG A 77 0.30 5.77 3.52
N ILE A 78 1.27 6.63 3.20
CA ILE A 78 2.68 6.27 3.34
C ILE A 78 2.98 6.01 4.83
N PRO A 79 3.48 4.81 5.17
CA PRO A 79 3.75 4.47 6.55
C PRO A 79 4.89 5.33 7.11
N LYS A 80 4.86 5.57 8.42
CA LYS A 80 5.95 6.26 9.09
C LYS A 80 7.17 5.35 9.17
N ILE A 81 8.27 5.80 8.58
CA ILE A 81 9.55 5.09 8.51
C ILE A 81 10.54 5.77 9.46
N PRO A 82 11.46 5.08 10.14
CA PRO A 82 12.48 5.75 10.97
C PRO A 82 13.34 6.71 10.13
N GLN A 83 13.70 7.87 10.69
CA GLN A 83 14.44 8.93 9.95
C GLN A 83 15.71 8.41 9.28
N ILE A 84 16.47 7.58 9.98
CA ILE A 84 17.71 6.97 9.47
C ILE A 84 17.48 6.22 8.16
N CYS A 85 16.34 5.54 8.01
CA CYS A 85 16.00 4.74 6.83
C CYS A 85 15.52 5.56 5.64
N ARG A 86 15.36 6.88 5.79
CA ARG A 86 14.83 7.76 4.75
C ARG A 86 15.91 8.44 3.94
N PHE A 87 17.17 8.40 4.41
CA PHE A 87 18.30 8.94 3.66
C PHE A 87 18.59 8.10 2.40
N PRO A 88 19.14 8.69 1.33
CA PRO A 88 19.56 7.92 0.17
C PRO A 88 20.73 6.99 0.53
N LYS A 89 21.06 6.03 -0.34
CA LYS A 89 22.35 5.33 -0.21
C LYS A 89 23.49 6.31 -0.48
N GLU A 90 24.58 6.19 0.28
CA GLU A 90 25.80 6.97 0.07
C GLU A 90 27.03 6.07 0.07
N GLU A 91 27.70 5.97 -1.07
CA GLU A 91 28.91 5.15 -1.22
C GLU A 91 30.12 5.79 -0.53
N GLY A 92 30.17 7.12 -0.48
CA GLY A 92 31.29 7.89 0.07
C GLY A 92 32.49 7.98 -0.91
N PRO A 93 33.53 8.76 -0.56
CA PRO A 93 34.66 9.01 -1.46
C PRO A 93 35.72 7.90 -1.45
N CYS A 94 35.74 7.05 -0.43
CA CYS A 94 36.67 5.92 -0.35
C CYS A 94 36.29 4.81 -1.35
N ARG A 95 37.26 3.94 -1.70
CA ARG A 95 37.12 2.96 -2.80
C ARG A 95 37.13 1.50 -2.36
N ALA A 96 36.89 1.22 -1.07
CA ALA A 96 36.70 -0.15 -0.61
C ALA A 96 35.35 -0.70 -1.11
N LEU A 97 35.23 -2.02 -1.17
CA LEU A 97 34.04 -2.69 -1.71
C LEU A 97 33.25 -3.40 -0.60
N PHE A 98 32.77 -2.63 0.39
CA PHE A 98 31.97 -3.22 1.47
C PHE A 98 30.52 -3.37 1.04
N ARG A 99 30.04 -4.61 0.94
CA ARG A 99 28.61 -4.86 0.77
C ARG A 99 27.85 -4.43 2.02
N ARG A 100 26.90 -3.52 1.86
CA ARG A 100 26.01 -3.02 2.92
C ARG A 100 24.58 -3.01 2.42
N TYR A 101 23.63 -2.74 3.32
CA TYR A 101 22.22 -2.64 3.00
C TYR A 101 21.69 -1.27 3.38
N PHE A 102 20.75 -0.74 2.61
CA PHE A 102 20.05 0.50 2.91
C PHE A 102 18.55 0.30 2.64
N PHE A 103 17.71 1.05 3.33
CA PHE A 103 16.28 1.06 3.04
C PHE A 103 16.00 2.03 1.89
N ASN A 104 15.45 1.51 0.79
CA ASN A 104 15.06 2.28 -0.36
C ASN A 104 13.60 2.72 -0.20
N MET A 105 13.39 4.02 0.03
CA MET A 105 12.07 4.61 0.18
C MET A 105 11.19 4.47 -1.08
N THR A 106 11.78 4.38 -2.27
CA THR A 106 11.03 4.26 -3.53
C THR A 106 10.49 2.85 -3.72
N THR A 107 11.27 1.82 -3.41
CA THR A 107 10.84 0.41 -3.49
C THR A 107 10.19 -0.09 -2.21
N MET A 108 10.33 0.66 -1.11
CA MET A 108 9.92 0.32 0.25
C MET A 108 10.56 -0.99 0.75
N GLN A 109 11.82 -1.22 0.36
CA GLN A 109 12.56 -2.46 0.63
C GLN A 109 14.01 -2.17 1.02
N CYS A 110 14.61 -3.11 1.74
CA CYS A 110 16.04 -3.09 1.99
C CYS A 110 16.80 -3.68 0.79
N GLU A 111 17.75 -2.92 0.25
CA GLU A 111 18.53 -3.26 -0.94
C GLU A 111 20.02 -3.22 -0.60
N SER A 112 20.83 -4.04 -1.28
CA SER A 112 22.27 -4.00 -1.10
C SER A 112 22.92 -2.90 -1.94
N PHE A 113 23.98 -2.28 -1.41
CA PHE A 113 24.82 -1.34 -2.12
C PHE A 113 26.29 -1.49 -1.71
N THR A 114 27.20 -0.89 -2.49
CA THR A 114 28.63 -0.86 -2.19
C THR A 114 28.96 0.38 -1.37
N TYR A 115 29.54 0.20 -0.20
CA TYR A 115 30.05 1.27 0.64
C TYR A 115 31.57 1.36 0.51
N GLY A 116 32.04 2.55 0.18
CA GLY A 116 33.44 2.90 -0.05
C GLY A 116 34.35 2.79 1.17
N GLY A 117 33.77 2.71 2.38
CA GLY A 117 34.51 2.50 3.63
C GLY A 117 34.73 3.75 4.48
N CYS A 118 34.31 4.93 4.01
CA CYS A 118 34.37 6.17 4.81
C CYS A 118 33.23 7.12 4.47
N GLN A 119 32.94 8.05 5.40
CA GLN A 119 31.83 9.01 5.31
C GLN A 119 30.47 8.32 5.10
N GLY A 120 29.54 8.96 4.41
CA GLY A 120 28.20 8.44 4.17
C GLY A 120 27.24 8.71 5.33
N ASN A 121 25.94 8.52 5.08
CA ASN A 121 24.89 8.65 6.09
C ASN A 121 24.58 7.33 6.84
N SER A 122 23.65 7.42 7.79
CA SER A 122 23.27 6.31 8.68
C SER A 122 22.35 5.26 8.05
N ASN A 123 21.84 5.44 6.84
CA ASN A 123 21.06 4.42 6.13
C ASN A 123 21.99 3.31 5.58
N ARG A 124 22.71 2.66 6.49
CA ARG A 124 23.77 1.70 6.18
C ARG A 124 23.80 0.62 7.25
N PHE A 125 23.25 -0.53 6.90
CA PHE A 125 23.14 -1.71 7.73
C PHE A 125 24.15 -2.77 7.30
N GLN A 126 24.57 -3.60 8.26
CA GLN A 126 25.54 -4.67 8.03
C GLN A 126 24.96 -5.77 7.13
N ASP A 127 23.69 -6.08 7.30
CA ASP A 127 23.02 -7.21 6.67
C ASP A 127 21.54 -6.88 6.39
N LEU A 128 20.90 -7.73 5.60
CA LEU A 128 19.50 -7.54 5.21
C LEU A 128 18.56 -7.62 6.42
N THR A 129 18.82 -8.50 7.38
CA THR A 129 17.96 -8.71 8.54
C THR A 129 17.94 -7.46 9.42
N SER A 130 19.10 -6.92 9.79
CA SER A 130 19.20 -5.69 10.59
C SER A 130 18.54 -4.49 9.91
N CYS A 131 18.68 -4.37 8.59
CA CYS A 131 17.95 -3.34 7.82
C CYS A 131 16.44 -3.55 7.90
N THR A 132 15.95 -4.76 7.60
CA THR A 132 14.51 -5.02 7.51
C THR A 132 13.82 -4.89 8.85
N GLU A 133 14.44 -5.36 9.93
CA GLU A 133 13.90 -5.26 11.29
C GLU A 133 13.76 -3.81 11.75
N TYR A 134 14.76 -2.99 11.42
CA TYR A 134 14.79 -1.59 11.82
C TYR A 134 13.87 -0.72 10.94
N CYS A 135 13.93 -0.88 9.61
CA CYS A 135 13.32 0.04 8.66
C CYS A 135 11.94 -0.37 8.14
N SER A 136 11.62 -1.67 8.14
CA SER A 136 10.37 -2.11 7.49
C SER A 136 9.17 -1.59 8.27
N PRO A 137 8.17 -1.00 7.58
CA PRO A 137 6.95 -0.58 8.25
C PRO A 137 6.26 -1.81 8.86
N ARG A 138 6.07 -1.79 10.18
CA ARG A 138 5.36 -2.88 10.86
C ARG A 138 3.93 -2.90 10.35
N LYS A 139 3.47 -4.07 9.88
CA LYS A 139 2.06 -4.26 9.54
C LYS A 139 1.24 -3.96 10.78
N THR A 140 0.46 -2.88 10.75
CA THR A 140 -0.45 -2.57 11.84
C THR A 140 -1.52 -3.66 11.86
N VAL A 141 -1.61 -4.36 12.99
CA VAL A 141 -2.66 -5.36 13.21
C VAL A 141 -4.02 -4.63 13.13
N PRO A 142 -4.97 -5.08 12.29
CA PRO A 142 -6.28 -4.45 12.18
C PRO A 142 -6.96 -4.33 13.55
N VAL A 143 -7.68 -3.23 13.80
CA VAL A 143 -8.30 -2.94 15.11
C VAL A 143 -9.21 -4.07 15.58
N LEU A 144 -9.95 -4.70 14.67
CA LEU A 144 -10.80 -5.86 14.97
C LEU A 144 -10.03 -7.04 15.59
N CYS A 145 -8.75 -7.21 15.25
CA CYS A 145 -7.91 -8.27 15.79
C CYS A 145 -7.38 -7.92 17.20
N LEU A 146 -7.47 -6.65 17.60
CA LEU A 146 -7.05 -6.16 18.90
C LEU A 146 -8.16 -6.25 19.95
N ASP A 147 -9.41 -6.51 19.51
CA ASP A 147 -10.52 -6.78 20.41
C ASP A 147 -10.23 -7.99 21.29
N ARG A 148 -10.78 -7.97 22.52
CA ARG A 148 -10.62 -9.07 23.47
C ARG A 148 -11.32 -10.33 22.96
N LEU A 149 -10.82 -11.49 23.37
CA LEU A 149 -11.56 -12.74 23.24
C LEU A 149 -12.87 -12.60 24.00
N ASP A 150 -13.98 -12.79 23.32
CA ASP A 150 -15.31 -12.77 23.89
C ASP A 150 -16.07 -14.03 23.46
N LYS A 151 -16.39 -14.88 24.44
CA LYS A 151 -17.13 -16.12 24.20
C LYS A 151 -18.59 -15.84 23.84
N GLY A 152 -19.13 -14.66 24.13
CA GLY A 152 -20.54 -14.36 24.00
C GLY A 152 -21.36 -14.84 25.20
N ARG A 153 -22.69 -14.76 25.08
CA ARG A 153 -23.64 -15.00 26.20
C ARG A 153 -24.63 -16.14 25.97
N CYS A 154 -24.46 -16.90 24.89
CA CYS A 154 -25.29 -18.05 24.56
C CYS A 154 -24.72 -19.35 25.16
N SER A 155 -25.22 -20.51 24.74
CA SER A 155 -24.82 -21.82 25.30
C SER A 155 -24.39 -22.86 24.26
N ALA A 156 -24.13 -22.46 23.01
CA ALA A 156 -23.59 -23.36 22.00
C ALA A 156 -22.09 -23.61 22.23
N SER A 157 -21.56 -24.70 21.70
CA SER A 157 -20.13 -25.01 21.72
C SER A 157 -19.58 -25.00 20.30
N ILE A 158 -19.26 -23.81 19.78
CA ILE A 158 -18.83 -23.63 18.39
C ILE A 158 -17.33 -23.30 18.35
N PRO A 159 -16.46 -24.17 17.81
CA PRO A 159 -15.04 -23.86 17.61
C PRO A 159 -14.87 -22.65 16.68
N ARG A 160 -14.10 -21.67 17.13
CA ARG A 160 -13.74 -20.45 16.40
C ARG A 160 -12.28 -20.11 16.66
N TYR A 161 -11.75 -19.16 15.92
CA TYR A 161 -10.38 -18.69 16.08
C TYR A 161 -10.36 -17.21 16.43
N TYR A 162 -9.41 -16.80 17.25
CA TYR A 162 -9.14 -15.39 17.57
C TYR A 162 -7.65 -15.12 17.46
N TYR A 163 -7.29 -13.87 17.20
CA TYR A 163 -5.91 -13.40 17.22
C TYR A 163 -5.47 -13.09 18.65
N ASN A 164 -4.48 -13.83 19.13
CA ASN A 164 -3.85 -13.59 20.42
C ASN A 164 -2.69 -12.61 20.23
N LYS A 165 -2.84 -11.40 20.79
CA LYS A 165 -1.85 -10.32 20.69
C LYS A 165 -0.55 -10.59 21.45
N VAL A 166 -0.54 -11.54 22.40
CA VAL A 166 0.64 -11.91 23.20
C VAL A 166 1.49 -12.89 22.40
N THR A 167 0.90 -13.98 21.92
CA THR A 167 1.59 -14.99 21.10
C THR A 167 1.77 -14.57 19.64
N LYS A 168 1.05 -13.53 19.21
CA LYS A 168 0.97 -13.06 17.81
C LYS A 168 0.43 -14.13 16.85
N MET A 169 -0.38 -15.05 17.37
CA MET A 169 -0.92 -16.19 16.62
C MET A 169 -2.44 -16.27 16.68
N CYS A 170 -3.02 -16.96 15.70
CA CYS A 170 -4.45 -17.31 15.72
C CYS A 170 -4.66 -18.64 16.45
N GLU A 171 -5.42 -18.56 17.54
CA GLU A 171 -5.69 -19.64 18.50
C GLU A 171 -7.18 -19.98 18.51
N GLU A 172 -7.49 -21.24 18.82
CA GLU A 172 -8.87 -21.72 18.87
C GLU A 172 -9.55 -21.37 20.20
N PHE A 173 -10.84 -21.07 20.18
CA PHE A 173 -11.68 -20.90 21.36
C PHE A 173 -13.11 -21.38 21.09
N ILE A 174 -13.85 -21.67 22.17
CA ILE A 174 -15.26 -22.04 22.09
C ILE A 174 -16.13 -20.79 22.16
N TYR A 175 -16.80 -20.49 21.06
CA TYR A 175 -17.78 -19.42 20.94
C TYR A 175 -19.19 -19.92 21.26
N SER A 176 -19.90 -19.16 22.06
CA SER A 176 -21.23 -19.51 22.60
C SER A 176 -22.37 -19.44 21.59
N GLY A 177 -22.16 -18.85 20.41
CA GLY A 177 -23.15 -18.78 19.33
C GLY A 177 -23.82 -17.41 19.14
N CYS A 178 -23.75 -16.49 20.10
CA CYS A 178 -24.26 -15.12 19.94
C CYS A 178 -23.43 -14.07 20.68
N GLY A 179 -23.52 -12.80 20.24
CA GLY A 179 -22.71 -11.70 20.78
C GLY A 179 -21.25 -11.78 20.33
N GLY A 180 -20.32 -11.52 21.25
CA GLY A 180 -18.89 -11.60 20.96
C GLY A 180 -18.27 -10.31 20.42
N SER A 181 -16.98 -10.37 20.13
CA SER A 181 -16.20 -9.29 19.51
C SER A 181 -15.86 -9.60 18.05
N SER A 182 -15.27 -8.63 17.35
CA SER A 182 -14.85 -8.81 15.95
C SER A 182 -13.64 -9.74 15.81
N ASN A 183 -12.95 -10.05 16.91
CA ASN A 183 -11.85 -10.99 16.97
C ASN A 183 -12.37 -12.45 17.04
N ASN A 184 -13.21 -12.83 16.07
CA ASN A 184 -13.89 -14.11 16.01
C ASN A 184 -13.97 -14.59 14.55
N PHE A 185 -13.20 -15.62 14.23
CA PHE A 185 -13.01 -16.13 12.89
C PHE A 185 -13.48 -17.58 12.78
N VAL A 186 -14.11 -17.92 11.66
CA VAL A 186 -14.59 -19.28 11.40
C VAL A 186 -13.44 -20.28 11.21
N SER A 187 -12.30 -19.83 10.71
CA SER A 187 -11.14 -20.70 10.46
C SER A 187 -9.84 -20.05 10.90
N ARG A 188 -8.84 -20.86 11.27
CA ARG A 188 -7.49 -20.39 11.55
C ARG A 188 -6.92 -19.62 10.37
N GLN A 189 -7.17 -20.09 9.16
CA GLN A 189 -6.65 -19.47 7.94
C GLN A 189 -7.24 -18.06 7.71
N SER A 190 -8.55 -17.88 7.91
CA SER A 190 -9.18 -16.55 7.80
C SER A 190 -8.68 -15.59 8.86
N CYS A 191 -8.46 -16.05 10.10
CA CYS A 191 -7.80 -15.26 11.13
C CYS A 191 -6.37 -14.87 10.73
N MET A 192 -5.56 -15.83 10.26
CA MET A 192 -4.16 -15.58 9.89
C MET A 192 -4.06 -14.62 8.71
N ASP A 193 -4.97 -14.71 7.73
CA ASP A 193 -4.98 -13.81 6.58
C ASP A 193 -5.35 -12.37 6.99
N VAL A 194 -6.31 -12.19 7.88
CA VAL A 194 -6.73 -10.86 8.34
C VAL A 194 -5.73 -10.26 9.34
N CYS A 195 -5.33 -11.03 10.36
CA CYS A 195 -4.64 -10.50 11.53
C CYS A 195 -3.11 -10.68 11.54
N VAL A 196 -2.57 -11.62 10.76
CA VAL A 196 -1.13 -11.93 10.73
C VAL A 196 -0.48 -11.52 9.40
N LYS A 197 -1.08 -11.93 8.29
CA LYS A 197 -0.53 -11.69 6.94
C LYS A 197 -0.94 -10.32 6.40
N GLY A 198 -2.01 -9.73 6.92
CA GLY A 198 -2.65 -8.52 6.38
C GLY A 198 -3.41 -8.82 5.09
N PRO A 199 -4.28 -7.91 4.61
CA PRO A 199 -5.17 -8.16 3.48
C PRO A 199 -4.35 -8.59 2.25
N LYS A 200 -4.50 -9.86 1.85
CA LYS A 200 -4.01 -10.34 0.56
C LYS A 200 -4.84 -9.67 -0.53
N LYS A 201 -4.16 -9.08 -1.53
CA LYS A 201 -4.82 -8.61 -2.75
C LYS A 201 -5.64 -9.77 -3.31
N LEU A 202 -6.96 -9.63 -3.36
CA LEU A 202 -7.84 -10.59 -4.02
C LEU A 202 -7.49 -10.59 -5.51
N THR A 203 -6.66 -11.52 -5.95
CA THR A 203 -6.64 -11.95 -7.34
C THR A 203 -7.96 -12.67 -7.59
N VAL A 204 -8.91 -11.95 -8.19
CA VAL A 204 -10.19 -12.52 -8.63
C VAL A 204 -9.90 -13.43 -9.84
N GLN A 205 -9.56 -14.69 -9.58
CA GLN A 205 -9.71 -15.77 -10.53
C GLN A 205 -10.92 -16.61 -10.10
N GLY A 206 -12.11 -16.10 -10.38
CA GLY A 206 -13.37 -16.83 -10.22
C GLY A 206 -14.10 -16.85 -11.55
N LYS A 207 -14.11 -18.00 -12.22
CA LYS A 207 -14.92 -18.25 -13.43
C LYS A 207 -16.39 -17.99 -13.10
N VAL A 208 -16.95 -16.88 -13.58
CA VAL A 208 -18.38 -16.60 -13.50
C VAL A 208 -19.11 -17.56 -14.45
N ARG A 209 -19.74 -18.61 -13.91
CA ARG A 209 -20.76 -19.35 -14.65
C ARG A 209 -21.97 -18.42 -14.83
N ARG A 210 -22.14 -17.91 -16.05
CA ARG A 210 -23.32 -17.14 -16.46
C ARG A 210 -24.57 -18.01 -16.33
N MET A 211 -25.50 -17.64 -15.45
CA MET A 211 -26.88 -18.11 -15.55
C MET A 211 -27.51 -17.51 -16.81
N ARG A 212 -27.90 -18.37 -17.76
CA ARG A 212 -28.66 -18.00 -18.96
C ARG A 212 -30.08 -17.60 -18.53
N ARG A 213 -30.43 -16.33 -18.69
CA ARG A 213 -31.80 -15.84 -18.53
C ARG A 213 -32.56 -16.17 -19.82
N ASN A 214 -33.50 -17.11 -19.75
CA ASN A 214 -34.32 -17.49 -20.89
C ASN A 214 -35.38 -16.40 -21.13
N LYS A 215 -35.36 -15.75 -22.30
CA LYS A 215 -36.36 -14.78 -22.74
C LYS A 215 -37.07 -15.39 -23.94
N HIS A 216 -38.35 -15.73 -23.78
CA HIS A 216 -39.43 -15.72 -24.78
C HIS A 216 -40.52 -16.71 -24.37
N LYS A 217 -41.69 -16.20 -23.95
CA LYS A 217 -42.98 -16.62 -24.52
C LYS A 217 -43.94 -15.42 -24.52
N HIS A 218 -44.38 -15.13 -25.73
CA HIS A 218 -45.46 -14.22 -26.11
C HIS A 218 -46.78 -14.76 -25.53
N ILE A 219 -47.61 -13.92 -24.89
CA ILE A 219 -49.01 -14.23 -24.63
C ILE A 219 -49.85 -13.26 -25.45
N THR A 220 -50.50 -13.82 -26.45
CA THR A 220 -51.43 -13.16 -27.37
C THR A 220 -52.78 -13.04 -26.69
N PHE A 221 -53.37 -11.83 -26.69
CA PHE A 221 -54.76 -11.60 -26.31
C PHE A 221 -55.68 -12.21 -27.38
N LEU A 222 -56.60 -13.10 -26.97
CA LEU A 222 -57.76 -13.48 -27.77
C LEU A 222 -59.00 -12.80 -27.18
N ARG A 223 -59.67 -12.02 -28.05
CA ARG A 223 -61.06 -11.59 -27.90
C ARG A 223 -61.97 -12.78 -28.16
N VAL A 224 -62.93 -13.05 -27.26
CA VAL A 224 -64.37 -13.23 -27.51
C VAL A 224 -65.10 -12.77 -26.26
#